data_AF-A0A0B7HE13-F1
#
_entry.id   AF-A0A0B7HE13-F1
#
_cell.length_a   1.000
_cell.length_b   1.000
_cell.length_c   1.000
_cell.angle_alpha   90.00
_cell.angle_beta   90.00
_cell.angle_gamma   90.00
#
_symmetry.space_group_name_H-M   'P 1'
#
loop_
_entity.id
_entity.type
_entity.pdbx_description
1 polymer ?
#
loop_
_entity_poly.entity_id
_entity_poly.type
_entity_poly.pdbx_seq_one_letter_code
_entity_poly.pdbx_strand_id
1 'polypeptide(L)'
;MDGEVVSAQYRGKTKTTGYGNTIIIKVAKEDLETCRNSYKLEFTNPFKNGKGEVEKGKGFGDSDERYLLYAHLDTMLVKKGDKVTAGQQIATGGKTGNANNTHSNSRHLHFEVLSSSSTGGYTELLNRENPAFYVNFVKANVDRQKNNKD
;
A
#
# COMPACT_ATOMS: atom_id res chain seq x y z
N MET A 1 11.76 -10.01 -0.91
CA MET A 1 10.99 -11.18 -0.49
C MET A 1 10.11 -11.65 -1.63
N ASP A 2 9.96 -12.96 -1.74
CA ASP A 2 9.05 -13.60 -2.68
C ASP A 2 7.65 -13.72 -2.04
N GLY A 3 6.63 -14.04 -2.84
CA GLY A 3 5.28 -14.16 -2.32
C GLY A 3 4.29 -14.80 -3.27
N GLU A 4 3.05 -14.91 -2.80
CA GLU A 4 1.92 -15.42 -3.58
C GLU A 4 0.85 -14.34 -3.71
N VAL A 5 0.35 -14.11 -4.92
CA VAL A 5 -0.76 -13.20 -5.17
C VAL A 5 -2.05 -13.83 -4.65
N VAL A 6 -2.55 -13.39 -3.51
CA VAL A 6 -3.79 -13.91 -2.91
C VAL A 6 -5.05 -13.16 -3.39
N SER A 7 -4.86 -11.97 -3.96
CA SER A 7 -5.94 -11.18 -4.57
C SER A 7 -5.39 -10.34 -5.73
N ALA A 8 -6.12 -10.31 -6.84
CA ALA A 8 -5.89 -9.43 -7.98
C ALA A 8 -7.26 -8.94 -8.47
N GLN A 9 -7.68 -7.74 -8.02
CA GLN A 9 -9.00 -7.21 -8.33
C GLN A 9 -8.92 -6.15 -9.42
N TYR A 10 -9.64 -6.40 -10.52
CA TYR A 10 -9.83 -5.44 -11.59
C TYR A 10 -11.20 -4.77 -11.45
N ARG A 11 -11.21 -3.48 -11.09
CA ARG A 11 -12.42 -2.65 -10.93
C ARG A 11 -12.58 -1.62 -12.05
N GLY A 12 -11.57 -1.49 -12.92
CA GLY A 12 -11.59 -0.61 -14.09
C GLY A 12 -11.31 0.87 -13.77
N LYS A 13 -11.34 1.70 -14.83
CA LYS A 13 -11.02 3.14 -14.78
C LYS A 13 -12.22 4.04 -14.44
N THR A 14 -13.39 3.47 -14.22
CA THR A 14 -14.57 4.25 -13.86
C THR A 14 -14.39 4.88 -12.48
N LYS A 15 -14.99 6.05 -12.25
CA LYS A 15 -14.97 6.72 -10.94
C LYS A 15 -15.66 5.82 -9.92
N THR A 16 -14.87 5.07 -9.18
CA THR A 16 -15.30 4.18 -8.11
C THR A 16 -14.77 4.70 -6.79
N THR A 17 -15.49 4.44 -5.70
CA THR A 17 -14.99 4.72 -4.35
C THR A 17 -13.96 3.67 -3.94
N GLY A 18 -13.06 4.01 -3.01
CA GLY A 18 -12.05 3.08 -2.47
C GLY A 18 -10.81 2.89 -3.34
N TYR A 19 -10.16 1.73 -3.21
CA TYR A 19 -8.80 1.48 -3.71
C TYR A 19 -8.63 1.33 -5.23
N GLY A 20 -9.71 1.16 -6.00
CA GLY A 20 -9.62 0.87 -7.44
C GLY A 20 -9.07 -0.53 -7.73
N ASN A 21 -8.19 -0.65 -8.72
CA ASN A 21 -7.51 -1.92 -9.03
C ASN A 21 -6.46 -2.22 -7.96
N THR A 22 -6.45 -3.46 -7.46
CA THR A 22 -5.57 -3.87 -6.35
C THR A 22 -4.91 -5.22 -6.55
N ILE A 23 -3.68 -5.34 -6.04
CA ILE A 23 -2.97 -6.61 -5.82
C ILE A 23 -2.72 -6.77 -4.33
N ILE A 24 -2.98 -7.95 -3.78
CA ILE A 24 -2.54 -8.34 -2.45
C ILE A 24 -1.61 -9.54 -2.60
N ILE A 25 -0.38 -9.39 -2.12
CA ILE A 25 0.62 -10.46 -2.08
C ILE A 25 0.80 -10.91 -0.63
N LYS A 26 0.66 -12.21 -0.37
CA LYS A 26 1.06 -12.84 0.89
C LYS A 26 2.56 -13.11 0.86
N VAL A 27 3.25 -12.77 1.94
CA VAL A 27 4.70 -12.95 2.11
C VAL A 27 4.98 -13.71 3.39
N ALA A 28 6.17 -14.29 3.51
CA ALA A 28 6.64 -14.87 4.76
C ALA A 28 6.80 -13.79 5.84
N LYS A 29 6.44 -14.12 7.08
CA LYS A 29 6.50 -13.18 8.20
C LYS A 29 7.95 -12.79 8.51
N GLU A 30 8.81 -13.79 8.59
CA GLU A 30 10.22 -13.66 8.94
C GLU A 30 10.96 -12.79 7.91
N ASP A 31 10.67 -12.97 6.63
CA ASP A 31 11.23 -12.18 5.55
C ASP A 31 10.84 -10.70 5.66
N LEU A 32 9.55 -10.43 5.91
CA LEU A 32 9.08 -9.07 6.05
C LEU A 32 9.67 -8.41 7.29
N GLU A 33 9.67 -9.09 8.44
CA GLU A 33 10.22 -8.57 9.70
C GLU A 33 11.72 -8.29 9.62
N THR A 34 12.47 -9.09 8.87
CA THR A 34 13.91 -8.85 8.60
C THR A 34 14.13 -7.59 7.76
N CYS A 35 13.17 -7.19 6.93
CA CYS A 35 13.23 -5.96 6.13
C CYS A 35 12.81 -4.71 6.91
N ARG A 36 12.46 -4.82 8.19
CA ARG A 36 11.98 -3.70 9.00
C ARG A 36 13.13 -2.78 9.38
N ASN A 37 13.09 -1.54 8.89
CA ASN A 37 14.06 -0.49 9.15
C ASN A 37 13.84 0.19 10.51
N SER A 38 14.87 0.91 10.96
CA SER A 38 14.77 1.83 12.09
C SER A 38 14.22 3.18 11.61
N TYR A 39 12.89 3.32 11.67
CA TYR A 39 12.18 4.56 11.34
C TYR A 39 11.59 5.18 12.61
N LYS A 40 11.66 6.50 12.72
CA LYS A 40 11.01 7.27 13.79
C LYS A 40 9.84 8.02 13.17
N LEU A 41 8.67 7.91 13.78
CA LEU A 41 7.47 8.61 13.31
C LEU A 41 7.73 10.12 13.17
N GLU A 42 7.56 10.64 11.97
CA GLU A 42 7.79 12.04 11.63
C GLU A 42 6.50 12.86 11.76
N PHE A 43 5.34 12.22 11.54
CA PHE A 43 4.06 12.93 11.40
C PHE A 43 3.04 12.50 12.47
N THR A 44 3.42 12.49 13.74
CA THR A 44 2.55 11.97 14.84
C THR A 44 1.30 12.82 15.11
N ASN A 45 1.32 14.12 14.82
CA ASN A 45 0.14 15.00 14.95
C ASN A 45 0.26 16.26 14.05
N PRO A 46 0.37 16.11 12.72
CA PRO A 46 0.74 17.19 11.79
C PRO A 46 -0.27 18.34 11.78
N PHE A 47 -1.53 18.08 12.13
CA PHE A 47 -2.61 19.07 12.11
C PHE A 47 -3.12 19.46 13.50
N LYS A 48 -2.41 19.06 14.57
CA LYS A 48 -2.78 19.34 15.97
C LYS A 48 -4.20 18.88 16.36
N ASN A 49 -4.75 17.90 15.67
CA ASN A 49 -6.08 17.35 15.90
C ASN A 49 -6.06 15.97 16.58
N GLY A 50 -4.89 15.57 17.12
CA GLY A 50 -4.69 14.28 17.76
C GLY A 50 -4.59 13.11 16.77
N LYS A 51 -4.56 13.39 15.47
CA LYS A 51 -4.40 12.39 14.41
C LYS A 51 -3.06 12.56 13.73
N GLY A 52 -2.43 11.44 13.44
CA GLY A 52 -1.20 11.39 12.68
C GLY A 52 -0.75 9.96 12.47
N GLU A 53 0.51 9.84 12.16
CA GLU A 53 1.23 8.60 12.01
C GLU A 53 1.27 7.83 13.33
N VAL A 54 0.98 6.55 13.25
CA VAL A 54 1.09 5.57 14.34
C VAL A 54 1.91 4.40 13.83
N GLU A 55 2.54 3.64 14.73
CA GLU A 55 3.32 2.49 14.28
C GLU A 55 2.43 1.38 13.73
N LYS A 56 1.37 1.06 14.49
CA LYS A 56 0.47 -0.06 14.22
C LYS A 56 -0.95 0.34 14.54
N GLY A 57 -1.88 -0.09 13.70
CA GLY A 57 -3.30 -0.04 14.00
C GLY A 57 -3.75 -1.26 14.79
N LYS A 58 -5.03 -1.26 15.19
CA LYS A 58 -5.60 -2.30 16.04
C LYS A 58 -5.57 -3.67 15.35
N GLY A 59 -5.15 -4.70 16.08
CA GLY A 59 -5.09 -6.10 15.59
C GLY A 59 -3.85 -6.45 14.76
N PHE A 60 -2.97 -5.48 14.48
CA PHE A 60 -1.71 -5.80 13.84
C PHE A 60 -0.80 -6.58 14.79
N GLY A 61 -0.41 -7.79 14.40
CA GLY A 61 0.42 -8.70 15.20
C GLY A 61 -0.34 -9.90 15.77
N ASP A 62 -1.69 -9.89 15.75
CA ASP A 62 -2.52 -11.00 16.25
C ASP A 62 -2.50 -12.24 15.32
N SER A 63 -1.89 -12.10 14.15
CA SER A 63 -1.75 -13.12 13.12
C SER A 63 -0.29 -13.25 12.71
N ASP A 64 0.12 -14.47 12.34
CA ASP A 64 1.42 -14.73 11.73
C ASP A 64 1.44 -14.47 10.22
N GLU A 65 0.31 -14.10 9.62
CA GLU A 65 0.27 -13.78 8.21
C GLU A 65 0.76 -12.35 7.94
N ARG A 66 1.39 -12.14 6.78
CA ARG A 66 1.80 -10.84 6.29
C ARG A 66 1.38 -10.65 4.85
N TYR A 67 0.85 -9.46 4.55
CA TYR A 67 0.40 -9.10 3.22
C TYR A 67 0.86 -7.70 2.83
N LEU A 68 1.10 -7.54 1.53
CA LEU A 68 1.41 -6.27 0.90
C LEU A 68 0.27 -5.91 -0.04
N LEU A 69 -0.36 -4.76 0.18
CA LEU A 69 -1.40 -4.21 -0.69
C LEU A 69 -0.80 -3.18 -1.63
N TYR A 70 -1.07 -3.33 -2.93
CA TYR A 70 -0.76 -2.36 -3.98
C TYR A 70 -2.08 -1.90 -4.60
N ALA A 71 -2.36 -0.59 -4.60
CA ALA A 71 -3.63 -0.02 -5.02
C ALA A 71 -3.49 1.12 -6.04
N HIS A 72 -4.63 1.57 -6.58
CA HIS A 72 -4.75 2.56 -7.66
C HIS A 72 -4.10 2.14 -8.98
N LEU A 73 -3.87 0.85 -9.19
CA LEU A 73 -3.12 0.32 -10.33
C LEU A 73 -3.82 0.60 -11.67
N ASP A 74 -3.05 0.76 -12.74
CA ASP A 74 -3.55 0.99 -14.11
C ASP A 74 -3.63 -0.33 -14.89
N THR A 75 -2.49 -1.02 -14.99
CA THR A 75 -2.38 -2.34 -15.64
C THR A 75 -1.92 -3.39 -14.63
N MET A 76 -2.46 -4.60 -14.73
CA MET A 76 -2.15 -5.76 -13.89
C MET A 76 -1.43 -6.80 -14.74
N LEU A 77 -0.28 -7.28 -14.29
CA LEU A 77 0.53 -8.28 -15.01
C LEU A 77 0.51 -9.66 -14.35
N VAL A 78 -0.14 -9.77 -13.20
CA VAL A 78 -0.29 -10.99 -12.41
C VAL A 78 -1.75 -11.21 -12.04
N LYS A 79 -2.08 -12.45 -11.70
CA LYS A 79 -3.41 -12.88 -11.24
C LYS A 79 -3.30 -13.65 -9.93
N LYS A 80 -4.45 -13.86 -9.28
CA LYS A 80 -4.53 -14.67 -8.05
C LYS A 80 -3.94 -16.07 -8.29
N GLY A 81 -3.12 -16.52 -7.35
CA GLY A 81 -2.41 -17.80 -7.37
C GLY A 81 -1.01 -17.73 -7.99
N ASP A 82 -0.64 -16.62 -8.63
CA ASP A 82 0.72 -16.47 -9.17
C ASP A 82 1.73 -16.35 -8.02
N LYS A 83 2.87 -17.04 -8.16
CA LYS A 83 4.05 -16.81 -7.34
C LYS A 83 4.88 -15.69 -7.96
N VAL A 84 5.36 -14.78 -7.14
CA VAL A 84 6.13 -13.62 -7.56
C VAL A 84 7.42 -13.51 -6.77
N THR A 85 8.48 -13.01 -7.40
CA THR A 85 9.77 -12.78 -6.75
C THR A 85 10.06 -11.30 -6.55
N ALA A 86 10.95 -10.99 -5.61
CA ALA A 86 11.39 -9.62 -5.38
C ALA A 86 11.98 -9.00 -6.66
N GLY A 87 11.51 -7.81 -7.04
CA GLY A 87 11.94 -7.12 -8.26
C GLY A 87 11.15 -7.49 -9.53
N GLN A 88 10.28 -8.51 -9.47
CA GLN A 88 9.37 -8.81 -10.58
C GLN A 88 8.36 -7.66 -10.77
N GLN A 89 8.17 -7.24 -12.03
CA GLN A 89 7.11 -6.29 -12.35
C GLN A 89 5.74 -6.97 -12.26
N ILE A 90 4.86 -6.46 -11.40
CA ILE A 90 3.52 -7.03 -11.16
C ILE A 90 2.38 -6.16 -11.73
N ALA A 91 2.62 -4.87 -11.93
CA ALA A 91 1.62 -3.90 -12.37
C ALA A 91 2.27 -2.59 -12.82
N THR A 92 1.45 -1.66 -13.33
CA THR A 92 1.80 -0.25 -13.49
C THR A 92 0.97 0.62 -12.54
N GLY A 93 1.59 1.63 -11.92
CA GLY A 93 0.88 2.59 -11.08
C GLY A 93 -0.08 3.45 -11.88
N GLY A 94 -1.19 3.87 -11.26
CA GLY A 94 -2.27 4.58 -11.94
C GLY A 94 -3.02 5.55 -11.02
N LYS A 95 -4.28 5.78 -11.37
CA LYS A 95 -5.21 6.63 -10.60
C LYS A 95 -6.61 6.03 -10.49
N THR A 96 -6.73 4.70 -10.51
CA THR A 96 -8.04 4.04 -10.40
C THR A 96 -8.62 4.16 -8.98
N GLY A 97 -9.95 4.06 -8.84
CA GLY A 97 -10.63 4.26 -7.55
C GLY A 97 -10.74 5.72 -7.16
N ASN A 98 -10.66 6.01 -5.85
CA ASN A 98 -10.79 7.36 -5.31
C ASN A 98 -9.61 8.29 -5.68
N ALA A 99 -8.47 7.73 -6.13
CA ALA A 99 -7.35 8.51 -6.66
C ALA A 99 -7.73 9.37 -7.88
N ASN A 100 -8.79 9.00 -8.61
CA ASN A 100 -9.33 9.79 -9.72
C ASN A 100 -10.20 10.99 -9.28
N ASN A 101 -10.43 11.13 -7.97
CA ASN A 101 -11.28 12.17 -7.39
C ASN A 101 -10.52 13.06 -6.39
N THR A 102 -9.21 12.85 -6.20
CA THR A 102 -8.40 13.69 -5.32
C THR A 102 -8.04 15.00 -6.03
N HIS A 103 -7.84 16.08 -5.25
CA HIS A 103 -7.54 17.43 -5.78
C HIS A 103 -6.33 17.50 -6.72
N SER A 104 -5.46 16.50 -6.69
CA SER A 104 -4.29 16.42 -7.56
C SER A 104 -4.52 15.62 -8.84
N ASN A 105 -5.54 14.75 -8.91
CA ASN A 105 -5.76 13.77 -9.99
C ASN A 105 -4.48 13.03 -10.42
N SER A 106 -3.52 12.93 -9.49
CA SER A 106 -2.16 12.49 -9.79
C SER A 106 -2.05 10.99 -9.66
N ARG A 107 -1.33 10.38 -10.58
CA ARG A 107 -1.01 8.96 -10.50
C ARG A 107 -0.15 8.73 -9.27
N HIS A 108 -0.49 7.73 -8.47
CA HIS A 108 0.33 7.35 -7.34
C HIS A 108 0.08 5.89 -6.99
N LEU A 109 0.99 5.35 -6.20
CA LEU A 109 0.82 4.04 -5.59
C LEU A 109 0.28 4.26 -4.17
N HIS A 110 -0.85 3.63 -3.86
CA HIS A 110 -1.22 3.41 -2.47
C HIS A 110 -0.68 2.04 -2.04
N PHE A 111 0.03 2.03 -0.92
CA PHE A 111 0.74 0.85 -0.43
C PHE A 111 0.43 0.63 1.05
N GLU A 112 0.13 -0.61 1.45
CA GLU A 112 -0.08 -0.98 2.86
C GLU A 112 0.64 -2.27 3.23
N VAL A 113 1.04 -2.37 4.50
CA VAL A 113 1.51 -3.59 5.14
C VAL A 113 0.43 -4.09 6.10
N LEU A 114 0.00 -5.35 5.92
CA LEU A 114 -1.16 -5.91 6.62
C LEU A 114 -0.85 -7.22 7.33
N SER A 115 -1.53 -7.48 8.45
CA SER A 115 -1.57 -8.80 9.12
C SER A 115 -2.79 -9.65 8.73
N SER A 116 -3.66 -9.13 7.86
CA SER A 116 -4.84 -9.79 7.32
C SER A 116 -5.03 -9.39 5.86
N SER A 117 -5.57 -10.28 5.02
CA SER A 117 -5.92 -9.96 3.63
C SER A 117 -7.16 -9.06 3.49
N SER A 118 -7.85 -8.77 4.60
CA SER A 118 -9.00 -7.85 4.62
C SER A 118 -8.53 -6.39 4.57
N THR A 119 -9.08 -5.62 3.64
CA THR A 119 -8.82 -4.18 3.52
C THR A 119 -9.82 -3.32 4.31
N GLY A 120 -10.69 -3.92 5.13
CA GLY A 120 -11.69 -3.22 5.94
C GLY A 120 -11.09 -2.41 7.10
N GLY A 121 -11.94 -1.66 7.81
CA GLY A 121 -11.56 -0.99 9.07
C GLY A 121 -10.58 0.17 8.93
N TYR A 122 -10.65 0.92 7.82
CA TYR A 122 -9.75 2.05 7.53
C TYR A 122 -9.64 3.06 8.68
N THR A 123 -10.75 3.46 9.29
CA THR A 123 -10.78 4.46 10.39
C THR A 123 -9.96 4.02 11.60
N GLU A 124 -9.95 2.72 11.91
CA GLU A 124 -9.26 2.13 13.06
C GLU A 124 -7.88 1.58 12.69
N LEU A 125 -7.48 1.75 11.43
CA LEU A 125 -6.26 1.17 10.84
C LEU A 125 -6.16 -0.34 11.10
N LEU A 126 -7.30 -1.06 11.04
CA LEU A 126 -7.32 -2.48 11.42
C LEU A 126 -6.25 -3.26 10.66
N ASN A 127 -5.48 -4.06 11.40
CA ASN A 127 -4.47 -4.97 10.86
C ASN A 127 -3.43 -4.29 9.97
N ARG A 128 -3.11 -3.01 10.20
CA ARG A 128 -2.09 -2.25 9.45
C ARG A 128 -0.86 -1.93 10.30
N GLU A 129 0.32 -2.07 9.70
CA GLU A 129 1.54 -1.45 10.21
C GLU A 129 1.97 -0.36 9.25
N ASN A 130 2.61 0.66 9.82
CA ASN A 130 3.09 1.78 9.05
C ASN A 130 4.13 1.35 8.01
N PRO A 131 3.88 1.55 6.71
CA PRO A 131 4.80 1.15 5.65
C PRO A 131 6.15 1.89 5.68
N ALA A 132 6.27 3.01 6.39
CA ALA A 132 7.54 3.73 6.58
C ALA A 132 8.64 2.88 7.23
N PHE A 133 8.26 1.84 7.99
CA PHE A 133 9.23 0.87 8.51
C PHE A 133 9.81 -0.05 7.43
N TYR A 134 9.25 -0.10 6.22
CA TYR A 134 9.66 -1.03 5.16
C TYR A 134 10.02 -0.33 3.86
N VAL A 135 9.62 0.94 3.70
CA VAL A 135 9.89 1.75 2.53
C VAL A 135 10.89 2.83 2.89
N ASN A 136 12.09 2.75 2.32
CA ASN A 136 13.11 3.78 2.49
C ASN A 136 12.71 5.06 1.77
N PHE A 137 12.53 6.14 2.51
CA PHE A 137 12.30 7.45 1.92
C PHE A 137 13.58 7.99 1.29
N VAL A 138 13.45 8.47 0.06
CA VAL A 138 14.47 9.29 -0.59
C VAL A 138 13.98 10.73 -0.61
N LYS A 139 14.93 11.67 -0.68
CA LYS A 139 14.60 13.11 -0.80
C LYS A 139 13.63 13.32 -1.95
N ALA A 140 12.49 13.95 -1.66
CA ALA A 140 11.46 14.19 -2.66
C ALA A 140 12.00 15.01 -3.84
N ASN A 141 11.75 14.52 -5.06
CA ASN A 141 11.97 15.30 -6.28
C ASN A 141 10.66 16.04 -6.62
N VAL A 142 10.61 17.30 -6.21
CA VAL A 142 9.42 18.16 -6.33
C VAL A 142 9.00 18.41 -7.78
N ASP A 143 9.95 18.44 -8.71
CA ASP A 143 9.66 18.70 -10.14
C ASP A 143 9.00 17.49 -10.79
N ARG A 144 9.47 16.27 -10.48
CA ARG A 144 8.83 15.03 -10.93
C ARG A 144 7.41 14.88 -10.38
N GLN A 145 7.15 15.34 -9.15
CA GLN A 145 5.81 15.27 -8.56
C GLN A 145 4.82 16.22 -9.23
N LYS A 146 5.24 17.46 -9.56
CA LYS A 146 4.39 18.45 -10.25
C LYS A 146 3.92 18.00 -11.63
N ASN A 147 4.74 17.19 -12.31
CA ASN A 147 4.50 16.76 -13.69
C ASN A 147 3.81 15.40 -13.81
N ASN A 148 3.40 14.79 -12.69
CA ASN A 148 2.77 13.47 -12.66
C ASN A 148 1.24 13.56 -12.88
N LYS A 149 0.84 14.08 -14.04
CA LYS A 149 -0.57 14.38 -14.38
C LYS A 149 -1.21 13.42 -15.39
N ASP A 150 -0.40 12.67 -16.14
CA ASP A 150 -0.85 11.84 -17.29
C ASP A 150 -0.64 10.34 -17.08
#